data_AF-A0A0G1WJN7-F1
#
_entry.id   AF-A0A0G1WJN7-F1
#
_cell.length_a   1.000
_cell.length_b   1.000
_cell.length_c   1.000
_cell.angle_alpha   90.00
_cell.angle_beta   90.00
_cell.angle_gamma   90.00
#
_symmetry.space_group_name_H-M   'P 1'
#
loop_
_entity.id
_entity.type
_entity.pdbx_description
1 polymer ?
#
loop_
_entity_poly.entity_id
_entity_poly.type
_entity_poly.pdbx_seq_one_letter_code
_entity_poly.pdbx_strand_id
1 'polypeptide(L)'
;MKDITIPAKDYLRDQVEKYGSLPIYKTYRGITALFLLAPFVIYLFVYLFIDGSERALVNIFSAGIINISTAYFVYKGNKVALTMAIVLIIWAVKDVFVYLDKVAKVSGAISTDNLLIAGVAMVVWFLFLRTAFRAYKVEKIRLTKNK
;
A
#
# COMPACT_ATOMS: atom_id res chain seq x y z
N MET A 1 -9.20 24.53 -20.44
CA MET A 1 -9.64 23.23 -19.89
C MET A 1 -10.43 23.53 -18.63
N LYS A 2 -11.71 23.14 -18.55
CA LYS A 2 -12.47 23.28 -17.30
C LYS A 2 -12.00 22.17 -16.35
N ASP A 3 -11.45 22.55 -15.21
CA ASP A 3 -11.29 21.64 -14.08
C ASP A 3 -12.68 21.21 -13.63
N ILE A 4 -13.12 20.05 -14.12
CA ILE A 4 -14.27 19.35 -13.57
C ILE A 4 -13.75 18.71 -12.30
N THR A 5 -13.76 19.46 -11.21
CA THR A 5 -13.66 18.91 -9.86
C THR A 5 -14.90 18.07 -9.61
N ILE A 6 -14.86 16.81 -10.06
CA ILE A 6 -15.91 15.83 -9.80
C ILE A 6 -16.03 15.71 -8.28
N PRO A 7 -17.21 15.99 -7.69
CA PRO A 7 -17.43 15.87 -6.26
C PRO A 7 -16.97 14.49 -5.76
N ALA A 8 -16.27 14.42 -4.63
CA ALA A 8 -15.75 13.15 -4.08
C ALA A 8 -16.83 12.06 -3.91
N LYS A 9 -18.11 12.47 -3.78
CA LYS A 9 -19.28 11.59 -3.72
C LYS A 9 -19.57 10.89 -5.04
N ASP A 10 -19.43 11.58 -6.16
CA ASP A 10 -19.67 11.03 -7.50
C ASP A 10 -18.56 10.04 -7.87
N TYR A 11 -17.32 10.31 -7.46
CA TYR A 11 -16.22 9.38 -7.67
C TYR A 11 -16.42 8.05 -6.94
N LEU A 12 -16.90 8.06 -5.69
CA LEU A 12 -17.21 6.82 -4.96
C LEU A 12 -18.37 6.03 -5.60
N ARG A 13 -19.39 6.73 -6.11
CA ARG A 13 -20.51 6.11 -6.81
C ARG A 13 -20.04 5.43 -8.09
N ASP A 14 -19.25 6.12 -8.91
CA ASP A 14 -18.69 5.58 -10.15
C ASP A 14 -17.84 4.33 -9.91
N GLN A 15 -17.08 4.27 -8.81
CA GLN A 15 -16.30 3.09 -8.44
C GLN A 15 -17.17 1.87 -8.15
N VAL A 16 -18.35 2.07 -7.57
CA VAL A 16 -19.29 0.98 -7.25
C VAL A 16 -20.05 0.55 -8.51
N GLU A 17 -20.53 1.50 -9.30
CA GLU A 17 -21.36 1.23 -10.48
C GLU A 17 -20.56 0.66 -11.66
N LYS A 18 -19.33 1.13 -11.85
CA LYS A 18 -18.43 0.70 -12.94
C LYS A 18 -17.32 -0.22 -12.45
N TYR A 19 -17.59 -0.97 -11.37
CA TYR A 19 -16.60 -1.74 -10.62
C TYR A 19 -15.66 -2.56 -11.51
N GLY A 20 -16.21 -3.32 -12.47
CA GLY A 20 -15.45 -4.18 -13.39
C GLY A 20 -14.97 -3.55 -14.69
N SER A 21 -15.40 -2.33 -15.03
CA SER A 21 -15.12 -1.70 -16.33
C SER A 21 -14.11 -0.55 -16.26
N LEU A 22 -13.84 -0.03 -15.06
CA LEU A 22 -12.81 0.98 -14.87
C LEU A 22 -11.41 0.37 -14.98
N PRO A 23 -10.46 1.05 -15.64
CA PRO A 23 -9.08 0.59 -15.72
C PRO A 23 -8.42 0.63 -14.34
N ILE A 24 -7.41 -0.23 -14.13
CA ILE A 24 -6.78 -0.47 -12.83
C ILE A 24 -6.34 0.83 -12.11
N TYR A 25 -5.74 1.76 -12.85
CA TYR A 25 -5.24 3.04 -12.34
C TYR A 25 -6.33 4.05 -11.98
N LYS A 26 -7.58 3.83 -12.41
CA LYS A 26 -8.73 4.64 -12.01
C LYS A 26 -9.47 4.05 -10.82
N THR A 27 -9.18 2.82 -10.41
CA THR A 27 -9.90 2.14 -9.33
C THR A 27 -9.15 2.21 -8.00
N TYR A 28 -9.86 2.43 -6.89
CA TYR A 28 -9.20 2.40 -5.57
C TYR A 28 -8.56 1.05 -5.29
N ARG A 29 -9.24 -0.06 -5.64
CA ARG A 29 -8.70 -1.43 -5.49
C ARG A 29 -7.44 -1.67 -6.32
N GLY A 30 -7.43 -1.20 -7.56
CA GLY A 30 -6.30 -1.33 -8.46
C GLY A 30 -5.10 -0.51 -7.99
N ILE A 31 -5.33 0.74 -7.57
CA ILE A 31 -4.30 1.59 -6.98
C ILE A 31 -3.75 0.95 -5.69
N THR A 32 -4.60 0.43 -4.80
CA THR A 32 -4.15 -0.29 -3.59
C THR A 32 -3.33 -1.52 -3.94
N ALA A 33 -3.74 -2.32 -4.93
CA ALA A 33 -2.97 -3.48 -5.38
C ALA A 33 -1.58 -3.07 -5.91
N LEU A 34 -1.50 -2.00 -6.71
CA LEU A 34 -0.22 -1.46 -7.19
C LEU A 34 0.66 -0.98 -6.04
N PHE A 35 0.08 -0.34 -5.03
CA PHE A 35 0.81 0.12 -3.85
C PHE A 35 1.33 -1.00 -2.96
N LEU A 36 0.70 -2.17 -2.95
CA LEU A 36 1.25 -3.34 -2.27
C LEU A 36 2.46 -3.93 -3.03
N LEU A 37 2.48 -3.80 -4.36
CA LEU A 37 3.54 -4.34 -5.20
C LEU A 37 4.76 -3.43 -5.29
N ALA A 38 4.56 -2.10 -5.32
CA ALA A 38 5.65 -1.14 -5.55
C ALA A 38 6.80 -1.26 -4.52
N PRO A 39 6.56 -1.34 -3.19
CA PRO A 39 7.63 -1.52 -2.21
C PRO A 39 8.41 -2.81 -2.42
N PHE A 40 7.73 -3.91 -2.77
CA PHE A 40 8.38 -5.19 -3.06
C PHE A 40 9.31 -5.07 -4.28
N VAL A 41 8.85 -4.43 -5.36
CA VAL A 41 9.67 -4.20 -6.56
C VAL A 41 10.89 -3.36 -6.20
N ILE A 42 10.72 -2.23 -5.50
CA ILE A 42 11.84 -1.37 -5.09
C ILE A 42 12.85 -2.16 -4.24
N TYR A 43 12.37 -2.92 -3.26
CA TYR A 43 13.23 -3.68 -2.36
C TYR A 43 13.98 -4.80 -3.09
N LEU A 44 13.32 -5.48 -4.03
CA LEU A 44 13.95 -6.48 -4.89
C LEU A 44 15.04 -5.86 -5.77
N PHE A 45 14.79 -4.71 -6.37
CA PHE A 45 15.79 -3.97 -7.16
C PHE A 45 16.99 -3.58 -6.30
N VAL A 46 16.76 -2.93 -5.15
CA VAL A 46 17.84 -2.54 -4.22
C VAL A 46 18.71 -3.74 -3.88
N TYR A 47 18.09 -4.87 -3.53
CA TYR A 47 18.81 -6.06 -3.13
C TYR A 47 19.62 -6.70 -4.28
N LEU A 48 19.03 -6.83 -5.48
CA LEU A 48 19.71 -7.45 -6.64
C LEU A 48 20.92 -6.66 -7.13
N PHE A 49 20.91 -5.33 -6.94
CA PHE A 49 21.94 -4.46 -7.50
C PHE A 49 22.93 -3.90 -6.47
N ILE A 50 22.65 -4.00 -5.16
CA ILE A 50 23.47 -3.38 -4.10
C ILE A 50 24.04 -4.40 -3.10
N ASP A 51 23.22 -5.29 -2.54
CA ASP A 51 23.61 -6.09 -1.36
C ASP A 51 24.04 -7.53 -1.68
N GLY A 52 23.33 -8.23 -2.57
CA GLY A 52 23.70 -9.58 -3.03
C GLY A 52 23.69 -10.72 -1.98
N SER A 53 23.20 -10.48 -0.75
CA SER A 53 23.23 -11.47 0.36
C SER A 53 22.13 -12.56 0.33
N GLU A 54 22.48 -13.83 0.06
CA GLU A 54 21.51 -14.92 -0.15
C GLU A 54 20.41 -15.07 0.92
N ARG A 55 20.71 -14.79 2.20
CA ARG A 55 19.72 -14.85 3.30
C ARG A 55 18.64 -13.76 3.17
N ALA A 56 18.98 -12.57 2.71
CA ALA A 56 18.00 -11.52 2.50
C ALA A 56 17.09 -11.85 1.30
N LEU A 57 17.62 -12.54 0.29
CA LEU A 57 16.85 -13.03 -0.87
C LEU A 57 15.65 -13.89 -0.43
N VAL A 58 15.86 -14.88 0.46
CA VAL A 58 14.78 -15.75 0.96
C VAL A 58 13.68 -14.96 1.67
N ASN A 59 14.04 -13.97 2.50
CA ASN A 59 13.09 -13.12 3.21
C ASN A 59 12.29 -12.24 2.24
N ILE A 60 12.95 -11.69 1.23
CA ILE A 60 12.32 -10.87 0.19
C ILE A 60 11.31 -11.69 -0.59
N PHE A 61 11.68 -12.89 -1.06
CA PHE A 61 10.77 -13.77 -1.81
C PHE A 61 9.56 -14.18 -0.97
N SER A 62 9.76 -14.53 0.30
CA SER A 62 8.67 -14.90 1.22
C SER A 62 7.68 -13.74 1.43
N ALA A 63 8.19 -12.53 1.66
CA ALA A 63 7.36 -11.32 1.75
C ALA A 63 6.67 -11.00 0.41
N GLY A 64 7.36 -11.25 -0.72
CA GLY A 64 6.85 -11.10 -2.07
C GLY A 64 5.63 -11.96 -2.34
N ILE A 65 5.66 -13.23 -1.97
CA ILE A 65 4.52 -14.16 -2.14
C ILE A 65 3.27 -13.63 -1.42
N ILE A 66 3.43 -13.15 -0.18
CA ILE A 66 2.33 -12.59 0.61
C ILE A 66 1.79 -11.32 -0.04
N ASN A 67 2.66 -10.40 -0.46
CA ASN A 67 2.27 -9.13 -1.07
C ASN A 67 1.61 -9.33 -2.44
N ILE A 68 2.15 -10.19 -3.30
CA ILE A 68 1.60 -10.49 -4.63
C ILE A 68 0.23 -11.16 -4.49
N SER A 69 0.11 -12.15 -3.62
CA SER A 69 -1.17 -12.84 -3.38
C SER A 69 -2.22 -11.87 -2.84
N THR A 70 -1.85 -11.04 -1.86
CA THR A 70 -2.75 -10.03 -1.30
C THR A 70 -3.16 -9.01 -2.35
N ALA A 71 -2.21 -8.50 -3.16
CA ALA A 71 -2.49 -7.56 -4.25
C ALA A 71 -3.45 -8.13 -5.29
N TYR A 72 -3.29 -9.40 -5.67
CA TYR A 72 -4.20 -10.09 -6.59
C TYR A 72 -5.63 -10.14 -6.03
N PHE A 73 -5.80 -10.57 -4.77
CA PHE A 73 -7.13 -10.66 -4.17
C PHE A 73 -7.75 -9.30 -3.88
N VAL A 74 -6.94 -8.29 -3.53
CA VAL A 74 -7.37 -6.88 -3.43
C VAL A 74 -7.89 -6.39 -4.78
N TYR A 75 -7.16 -6.63 -5.86
CA TYR A 75 -7.58 -6.26 -7.21
C TYR A 75 -8.90 -6.93 -7.59
N LYS A 76 -9.08 -8.22 -7.24
CA LYS A 76 -10.34 -8.94 -7.45
C LYS A 76 -11.49 -8.45 -6.56
N GLY A 77 -11.24 -7.60 -5.56
CA GLY A 77 -12.29 -7.07 -4.70
C GLY A 77 -12.59 -7.91 -3.47
N ASN A 78 -11.65 -8.74 -3.02
CA ASN A 78 -11.87 -9.55 -1.83
C ASN A 78 -11.79 -8.67 -0.57
N LYS A 79 -12.88 -8.62 0.21
CA LYS A 79 -12.96 -7.82 1.45
C LYS A 79 -11.94 -8.24 2.49
N VAL A 80 -11.66 -9.54 2.65
CA VAL A 80 -10.66 -10.06 3.59
C VAL A 80 -9.26 -9.62 3.16
N ALA A 81 -8.95 -9.71 1.87
CA ALA A 81 -7.66 -9.26 1.34
C ALA A 81 -7.46 -7.74 1.52
N LEU A 82 -8.51 -6.93 1.37
CA LEU A 82 -8.46 -5.50 1.68
C LEU A 82 -8.18 -5.22 3.16
N THR A 83 -8.78 -5.99 4.07
CA THR A 83 -8.44 -5.91 5.50
C THR A 83 -6.98 -6.28 5.75
N MET A 84 -6.50 -7.38 5.14
CA MET A 84 -5.10 -7.81 5.23
C MET A 84 -4.15 -6.73 4.70
N ALA A 85 -4.47 -6.10 3.57
CA ALA A 85 -3.68 -4.99 3.03
C ALA A 85 -3.58 -3.82 4.02
N ILE A 86 -4.69 -3.44 4.67
CA ILE A 86 -4.69 -2.39 5.70
C ILE A 86 -3.79 -2.79 6.87
N VAL A 87 -3.88 -4.04 7.34
CA VAL A 87 -3.03 -4.55 8.44
C VAL A 87 -1.55 -4.50 8.05
N LEU A 88 -1.19 -4.95 6.85
CA LEU A 88 0.18 -4.90 6.33
C LEU A 88 0.72 -3.47 6.27
N ILE A 89 -0.09 -2.50 5.82
CA ILE A 89 0.30 -1.09 5.79
C ILE A 89 0.53 -0.55 7.21
N ILE A 90 -0.35 -0.88 8.17
CA ILE A 90 -0.19 -0.47 9.57
C ILE A 90 1.10 -1.07 10.17
N TRP A 91 1.40 -2.32 9.86
CA TRP A 91 2.66 -2.95 10.27
C TRP A 91 3.87 -2.26 9.65
N ALA A 92 3.83 -1.91 8.37
CA ALA A 92 4.90 -1.17 7.72
C ALA A 92 5.14 0.21 8.38
N VAL A 93 4.08 0.90 8.79
CA VAL A 93 4.18 2.15 9.57
C VAL A 93 4.87 1.90 10.92
N LYS A 94 4.51 0.83 11.62
CA LYS A 94 5.16 0.45 12.89
C LYS A 94 6.66 0.19 12.69
N ASP A 95 7.05 -0.48 11.61
CA ASP A 95 8.45 -0.78 11.32
C ASP A 95 9.29 0.48 11.10
N VAL A 96 8.71 1.55 10.55
CA VAL A 96 9.39 2.87 10.45
C VAL A 96 9.73 3.42 11.84
N PHE A 97 8.83 3.32 12.81
CA PHE A 97 9.10 3.75 14.18
C PHE A 97 10.15 2.87 14.87
N VAL A 98 10.09 1.56 14.67
CA VAL A 98 11.09 0.62 15.19
C VAL A 98 12.47 0.90 14.60
N TYR A 99 12.54 1.24 13.31
CA TYR A 99 13.79 1.64 12.67
C TYR A 99 14.38 2.90 13.33
N LEU A 100 13.56 3.94 13.54
CA LEU A 100 14.03 5.17 14.20
C LEU A 100 14.52 4.92 15.63
N ASP A 101 13.82 4.07 16.41
CA ASP A 101 14.25 3.68 17.76
C ASP A 101 15.59 2.93 17.74
N LYS A 102 15.78 2.00 16.79
CA LYS A 102 17.06 1.29 16.62
C LYS A 102 18.19 2.24 16.26
N VAL A 103 17.96 3.16 15.33
CA VAL A 103 18.95 4.18 14.96
C VAL A 103 19.32 5.01 16.18
N ALA A 104 18.34 5.56 16.90
CA ALA A 104 18.57 6.37 18.09
C ALA A 104 19.40 5.64 19.15
N LYS A 105 19.15 4.34 19.37
CA LYS A 105 19.89 3.50 20.32
C LYS A 105 21.33 3.24 19.91
N VAL A 106 21.61 3.12 18.62
CA VAL A 106 22.96 2.82 18.10
C VAL A 106 23.81 4.07 17.98
N SER A 107 23.25 5.15 17.42
CA SER A 107 24.00 6.39 17.15
C SER A 107 23.89 7.44 18.25
N GLY A 108 23.07 7.23 19.28
CA GLY A 108 22.82 8.20 20.37
C GLY A 108 22.02 9.44 19.94
N ALA A 109 21.87 9.68 18.64
CA ALA A 109 21.07 10.75 18.05
C ALA A 109 20.51 10.31 16.69
N ILE A 110 19.33 10.82 16.33
CA ILE A 110 18.73 10.60 15.00
C ILE A 110 19.20 11.73 14.09
N SER A 111 19.89 11.39 13.00
CA SER A 111 20.30 12.39 12.00
C SER A 111 19.10 12.97 11.25
N THR A 112 19.27 14.19 10.71
CA THR A 112 18.26 14.86 9.89
C THR A 112 17.87 14.02 8.67
N ASP A 113 18.82 13.33 8.06
CA ASP A 113 18.56 12.45 6.91
C ASP A 113 17.66 11.27 7.27
N ASN A 114 17.88 10.65 8.42
CA ASN A 114 17.04 9.55 8.90
C ASN A 114 15.61 10.02 9.20
N LEU A 115 15.47 11.23 9.76
CA LEU A 115 14.15 11.86 9.96
C LEU A 115 13.46 12.16 8.64
N LEU A 116 14.19 12.66 7.64
CA LEU A 116 13.64 12.96 6.32
C LEU A 116 13.12 11.67 5.65
N ILE A 117 13.93 10.61 5.63
CA ILE A 117 13.57 9.31 5.04
C ILE A 117 12.34 8.74 5.73
N ALA A 118 12.31 8.73 7.07
CA ALA A 118 11.17 8.25 7.84
C ALA A 118 9.92 9.11 7.61
N GLY A 119 10.05 10.43 7.54
CA GLY A 119 8.96 11.36 7.26
C GLY A 119 8.33 11.12 5.88
N VAL A 120 9.16 10.96 4.84
CA VAL A 120 8.69 10.63 3.48
C VAL A 120 7.99 9.27 3.48
N ALA A 121 8.59 8.25 4.11
CA ALA A 121 7.98 6.93 4.22
C ALA A 121 6.60 7.00 4.91
N MET A 122 6.48 7.75 6.01
CA MET A 122 5.22 7.94 6.73
C MET A 122 4.14 8.59 5.87
N VAL A 123 4.48 9.63 5.10
CA VAL A 123 3.53 10.29 4.17
C VAL A 123 3.06 9.31 3.11
N VAL A 124 3.97 8.55 2.51
CA VAL A 124 3.64 7.56 1.48
C VAL A 124 2.70 6.48 2.05
N TRP A 125 3.03 5.90 3.20
CA TRP A 125 2.17 4.90 3.83
C TRP A 125 0.80 5.44 4.23
N PHE A 126 0.71 6.69 4.67
CA PHE A 126 -0.57 7.32 4.98
C PHE A 126 -1.44 7.50 3.73
N LEU A 127 -0.86 7.89 2.59
CA LEU A 127 -1.55 7.95 1.31
C LEU A 127 -2.05 6.56 0.87
N PHE A 128 -1.25 5.52 1.09
CA PHE A 128 -1.61 4.14 0.75
C PHE A 128 -2.78 3.67 1.63
N LEU A 129 -2.68 3.92 2.94
CA LEU A 129 -3.71 3.58 3.91
C LEU A 129 -5.04 4.25 3.57
N ARG A 130 -5.03 5.56 3.25
CA ARG A 130 -6.21 6.30 2.81
C ARG A 130 -6.86 5.66 1.58
N THR A 131 -6.04 5.23 0.62
CA THR A 131 -6.53 4.59 -0.61
C THR A 131 -7.12 3.21 -0.32
N ALA A 132 -6.47 2.40 0.52
CA ALA A 132 -6.96 1.10 0.96
C ALA A 132 -8.29 1.20 1.71
N PHE A 133 -8.47 2.19 2.58
CA PHE A 133 -9.75 2.45 3.23
C PHE A 133 -10.86 2.83 2.25
N ARG A 134 -10.54 3.62 1.21
CA ARG A 134 -11.51 3.95 0.15
C ARG A 134 -11.90 2.71 -0.65
N ALA A 135 -10.94 1.86 -1.00
CA ALA A 135 -11.21 0.58 -1.67
C ALA A 135 -12.11 -0.32 -0.81
N TYR A 136 -11.81 -0.43 0.50
CA TYR A 136 -12.64 -1.16 1.46
C TYR A 136 -14.07 -0.59 1.54
N LYS A 137 -14.22 0.73 1.57
CA LYS A 137 -15.54 1.39 1.60
C LYS A 137 -16.35 1.08 0.34
N VAL A 138 -15.73 1.14 -0.85
CA VAL A 138 -16.37 0.76 -2.12
C VAL A 138 -16.86 -0.68 -2.05
N GLU A 139 -16.00 -1.60 -1.60
CA GLU A 139 -16.34 -3.01 -1.53
C GLU A 139 -17.48 -3.29 -0.54
N LYS A 140 -17.46 -2.65 0.63
CA LYS A 140 -18.54 -2.75 1.61
C LYS A 140 -19.88 -2.29 1.03
N ILE A 141 -19.92 -1.14 0.33
CA ILE A 141 -21.15 -0.61 -0.28
C ILE A 141 -21.67 -1.55 -1.37
N ARG A 142 -20.79 -2.07 -2.23
CA ARG A 142 -21.14 -3.01 -3.31
C ARG A 142 -21.80 -4.28 -2.76
N LEU A 143 -21.21 -4.86 -1.72
CA LEU A 143 -21.73 -6.08 -1.08
C LEU A 143 -23.07 -5.85 -0.38
N THR A 144 -23.34 -4.65 0.12
CA THR A 144 -24.64 -4.31 0.71
C THR A 144 -25.71 -4.07 -0.35
N LYS A 145 -25.37 -3.54 -1.54
CA LYS A 145 -26.33 -3.34 -2.65
C LYS A 145 -26.76 -4.63 -3.35
N ASN A 146 -25.94 -5.67 -3.31
CA ASN A 146 -26.18 -6.94 -3.99
C ASN A 146 -26.77 -8.03 -3.07
N LYS A 147 -27.16 -7.66 -1.85
CA LYS A 147 -27.88 -8.52 -0.90
C LYS A 147 -29.34 -8.08 -0.85
#